data_AF-A0A9Q9W8U4-F1
#
_entry.id   AF-A0A9Q9W8U4-F1
#
_cell.length_a   1.000
_cell.length_b   1.000
_cell.length_c   1.000
_cell.angle_alpha   90.00
_cell.angle_beta   90.00
_cell.angle_gamma   90.00
#
_symmetry.space_group_name_H-M   'P 1'
#
loop_
_entity.id
_entity.type
_entity.pdbx_description
1 polymer ?
#
loop_
_entity_poly.entity_id
_entity_poly.type
_entity_poly.pdbx_seq_one_letter_code
_entity_poly.pdbx_strand_id
1 'polypeptide(L)'
;MGDVMDNSTCERLQYFQITGQDTASFPKQPRRMQTWFTFTEVVMVTFTVCPHYYCRNNGSSFGGELLFGGVDETRFVSPINWIPVTQKGYWQIRLDVVKVQGALSFCYRSTQGCQAVVDTGTSLIGGPARDILLLQQFIGATPTAVGEYLVDCVRISSLPVVSFLINNVEYSLTGEQYIRRETLNNKEICFSGFQAIDVPSPVGPVWILGDVFLSQFYSIYDRGHNQVGLAHLSEKSKISV
;
A
#
# COMPACT_ATOMS: atom_id res chain seq x y z
N MET A 1 9.91 25.78 7.42
CA MET A 1 9.73 25.47 8.85
C MET A 1 8.70 24.37 8.90
N GLY A 2 9.11 23.13 9.19
CA GLY A 2 8.17 22.03 9.35
C GLY A 2 7.57 22.09 10.75
N ASP A 3 6.27 22.33 10.83
CA ASP A 3 5.56 22.25 12.11
C ASP A 3 5.45 20.78 12.53
N VAL A 4 5.75 20.50 13.80
CA VAL A 4 5.56 19.18 14.39
C VAL A 4 4.05 18.93 14.47
N MET A 5 3.56 17.96 13.71
CA MET A 5 2.15 17.56 13.76
C MET A 5 1.80 17.02 15.15
N ASP A 6 0.72 17.55 15.73
CA ASP A 6 0.19 17.02 16.99
C ASP A 6 -0.52 15.66 16.78
N ASN A 7 -0.72 14.94 17.89
CA ASN A 7 -1.29 13.59 17.86
C ASN A 7 -2.72 13.56 17.28
N SER A 8 -3.51 14.63 17.47
CA SER A 8 -4.88 14.72 16.96
C SER A 8 -4.91 14.93 15.45
N THR A 9 -3.93 15.66 14.92
CA THR A 9 -3.70 15.83 13.48
C THR A 9 -3.25 14.51 12.88
N CYS A 10 -2.35 13.79 13.55
CA CYS A 10 -1.90 12.46 13.13
C CYS A 10 -3.06 11.44 13.05
N GLU A 11 -3.92 11.36 14.08
CA GLU A 11 -5.08 10.45 14.09
C GLU A 11 -6.09 10.80 12.98
N ARG A 12 -6.34 12.09 12.72
CA ARG A 12 -7.22 12.53 11.63
C ARG A 12 -6.64 12.18 10.26
N LEU A 13 -5.32 12.30 10.11
CA LEU A 13 -4.61 11.95 8.88
C LEU A 13 -4.62 10.45 8.62
N GLN A 14 -4.38 9.63 9.64
CA GLN A 14 -4.51 8.18 9.53
C GLN A 14 -5.93 7.78 9.13
N TYR A 15 -6.95 8.38 9.76
CA TYR A 15 -8.34 8.09 9.41
C TYR A 15 -8.65 8.48 7.96
N PHE A 16 -8.20 9.65 7.50
CA PHE A 16 -8.38 10.09 6.12
C PHE A 16 -7.62 9.19 5.12
N GLN A 17 -6.40 8.78 5.47
CA GLN A 17 -5.58 7.87 4.66
C GLN A 17 -6.25 6.51 4.46
N ILE A 18 -6.92 6.00 5.50
CA ILE A 18 -7.64 4.73 5.44
C ILE A 18 -8.96 4.91 4.69
N THR A 19 -9.76 5.90 5.09
CA THR A 19 -11.18 5.94 4.72
C THR A 19 -11.50 6.86 3.54
N GLY A 20 -10.59 7.78 3.21
CA GLY A 20 -10.91 8.88 2.32
C GLY A 20 -12.18 9.62 2.80
N GLN A 21 -12.37 9.80 4.10
CA GLN A 21 -13.45 10.61 4.68
C GLN A 21 -12.88 11.71 5.57
N ASP A 22 -13.55 12.86 5.55
CA ASP A 22 -13.18 13.99 6.40
C ASP A 22 -13.75 13.76 7.81
N THR A 23 -12.98 14.04 8.85
CA THR A 23 -13.40 13.80 10.25
C THR A 23 -14.53 14.72 10.73
N ALA A 24 -15.01 15.65 9.89
CA ALA A 24 -16.13 16.54 10.17
C ALA A 24 -17.48 15.81 10.32
N SER A 25 -17.56 14.53 9.91
CA SER A 25 -18.76 13.68 10.05
C SER A 25 -18.87 12.94 11.40
N PHE A 26 -17.93 13.11 12.34
CA PHE A 26 -18.05 12.53 13.68
C PHE A 26 -18.95 13.38 14.61
N PRO A 27 -20.07 12.85 15.14
CA PRO A 27 -20.87 13.55 16.12
C PRO A 27 -20.24 13.35 17.51
N LYS A 28 -19.33 14.25 17.88
CA LYS A 28 -18.94 14.71 19.25
C LYS A 28 -17.47 15.12 19.28
N GLN A 29 -17.16 16.35 18.93
CA GLN A 29 -15.96 17.02 19.45
C GLN A 29 -16.25 18.50 19.82
N PRO A 30 -15.52 19.08 20.79
CA PRO A 30 -15.84 20.37 21.41
C PRO A 30 -15.78 21.54 20.42
N ARG A 31 -16.66 22.53 20.60
CA ARG A 31 -16.88 23.69 19.70
C ARG A 31 -15.72 24.68 19.53
N ARG A 32 -14.47 24.31 19.82
CA ARG A 32 -13.31 25.21 19.74
C ARG A 32 -12.33 24.90 18.59
N MET A 33 -12.70 24.01 17.70
CA MET A 33 -11.86 23.53 16.60
C MET A 33 -12.66 23.55 15.28
N GLN A 34 -13.31 24.68 14.99
CA GLN A 34 -14.14 24.89 13.78
C GLN A 34 -13.55 25.89 12.80
N THR A 35 -12.32 26.34 13.02
CA THR A 35 -11.54 27.05 12.02
C THR A 35 -10.33 26.18 11.67
N TRP A 36 -9.89 26.24 10.41
CA TRP A 36 -8.79 25.51 9.76
C TRP A 36 -9.19 24.27 8.93
N PHE A 37 -9.17 24.51 7.61
CA PHE A 37 -9.27 23.60 6.45
C PHE A 37 -10.60 22.87 6.22
N THR A 38 -11.42 23.43 5.33
CA THR A 38 -12.40 22.64 4.57
C THR A 38 -11.63 21.74 3.59
N PHE A 39 -11.57 20.44 3.87
CA PHE A 39 -10.84 19.39 3.15
C PHE A 39 -11.42 19.05 1.76
N THR A 40 -12.11 19.98 1.10
CA THR A 40 -12.88 19.69 -0.12
C THR A 40 -12.04 19.44 -1.38
N GLU A 41 -10.73 19.69 -1.34
CA GLU A 41 -9.83 19.59 -2.52
C GLU A 41 -8.47 18.97 -2.18
N VAL A 42 -8.40 18.06 -1.20
CA VAL A 42 -7.10 17.48 -0.80
C VAL A 42 -6.65 16.41 -1.79
N VAL A 43 -5.58 16.73 -2.53
CA VAL A 43 -4.66 15.77 -3.12
C VAL A 43 -3.67 15.39 -2.03
N MET A 44 -3.81 14.20 -1.48
CA MET A 44 -2.81 13.63 -0.59
C MET A 44 -1.89 12.76 -1.42
N VAL A 45 -0.59 12.89 -1.22
CA VAL A 45 0.39 12.13 -1.98
C VAL A 45 1.31 11.45 -1.01
N THR A 46 1.34 10.13 -1.06
CA THR A 46 2.21 9.34 -0.18
C THR A 46 3.27 8.69 -1.05
N PHE A 47 4.53 8.92 -0.69
CA PHE A 47 5.61 8.10 -1.17
C PHE A 47 6.37 7.55 0.03
N THR A 48 6.19 6.27 0.30
CA THR A 48 6.94 5.57 1.33
C THR A 48 8.25 5.12 0.69
N VAL A 49 9.40 5.57 1.18
CA VAL A 49 10.70 5.06 0.71
C VAL A 49 11.01 3.73 1.40
N CYS A 50 10.51 3.58 2.63
CA CYS A 50 10.61 2.35 3.42
C CYS A 50 9.52 2.34 4.50
N PRO A 51 8.84 1.21 4.77
CA PRO A 51 7.89 1.11 5.87
C PRO A 51 8.59 1.48 7.19
N HIS A 52 7.87 2.12 8.12
CA HIS A 52 8.37 2.74 9.37
C HIS A 52 9.33 1.85 10.22
N TYR A 53 9.33 0.53 10.02
CA TYR A 53 10.20 -0.44 10.69
C TYR A 53 11.58 -0.65 10.02
N TYR A 54 11.76 -0.29 8.74
CA TYR A 54 12.95 -0.61 7.93
C TYR A 54 14.10 0.39 8.02
N CYS A 55 13.80 1.68 8.21
CA CYS A 55 14.81 2.74 8.19
C CYS A 55 15.78 2.71 9.39
N ARG A 56 15.59 1.81 10.36
CA ARG A 56 16.47 1.74 11.53
C ARG A 56 17.79 1.01 11.24
N ASN A 57 17.87 0.19 10.18
CA ASN A 57 19.02 -0.69 9.96
C ASN A 57 19.96 -0.31 8.80
N ASN A 58 19.58 0.56 7.86
CA ASN A 58 20.41 0.88 6.67
C ASN A 58 21.06 2.27 6.65
N GLY A 59 20.89 3.11 7.67
CA GLY A 59 21.57 4.41 7.74
C GLY A 59 21.06 5.48 6.76
N SER A 60 20.06 5.18 5.93
CA SER A 60 19.31 6.19 5.18
C SER A 60 18.26 6.87 6.07
N SER A 61 18.35 8.19 6.16
CA SER A 61 17.49 9.03 7.02
C SER A 61 16.12 9.36 6.39
N PHE A 62 15.80 8.80 5.23
CA PHE A 62 14.60 9.11 4.46
C PHE A 62 13.58 7.97 4.56
N GLY A 63 12.56 8.13 5.42
CA GLY A 63 11.51 7.13 5.62
C GLY A 63 10.36 7.21 4.62
N GLY A 64 10.12 8.37 4.05
CA GLY A 64 9.00 8.64 3.14
C GLY A 64 8.56 10.10 3.25
N GLU A 65 7.68 10.51 2.36
CA GLU A 65 7.13 11.85 2.30
C GLU A 65 5.61 11.80 2.11
N LEU A 66 4.93 12.71 2.81
CA LEU A 66 3.50 12.97 2.66
C LEU A 66 3.33 14.42 2.21
N LEU A 67 2.78 14.62 1.01
CA LEU A 67 2.50 15.95 0.47
C LEU A 67 0.99 16.20 0.47
N PHE A 68 0.60 17.43 0.78
CA PHE A 68 -0.78 17.89 0.77
C PHE A 68 -0.95 18.99 -0.28
N GLY A 69 -1.97 18.86 -1.13
CA GLY A 69 -2.36 19.88 -2.10
C GLY A 69 -1.44 19.98 -3.33
N GLY A 70 -0.62 18.96 -3.59
CA GLY A 70 0.28 18.94 -4.75
C GLY A 70 0.98 17.61 -4.92
N VAL A 71 1.71 17.46 -6.03
CA VAL A 71 2.52 16.29 -6.39
C VAL A 71 3.98 16.71 -6.56
N ASP A 72 4.93 15.85 -6.23
CA ASP A 72 6.35 16.04 -6.54
C ASP A 72 6.68 15.25 -7.81
N GLU A 73 6.69 15.96 -8.95
CA GLU A 73 6.97 15.39 -10.27
C GLU A 73 8.40 14.82 -10.39
N THR A 74 9.30 15.12 -9.46
CA THR A 74 10.65 14.54 -9.46
C THR A 74 10.67 13.09 -8.95
N ARG A 75 9.60 12.65 -8.28
CA ARG A 75 9.53 11.34 -7.60
C ARG A 75 8.96 10.22 -8.43
N PHE A 76 8.28 10.52 -9.53
CA PHE A 76 7.65 9.52 -10.38
C PHE A 76 7.97 9.72 -11.86
N VAL A 77 7.65 8.70 -12.65
CA VAL A 77 7.76 8.71 -14.10
C VAL A 77 6.35 8.82 -14.67
N SER A 78 6.10 9.87 -15.45
CA SER A 78 4.82 10.07 -16.15
C SER A 78 4.58 8.97 -17.21
N PRO A 79 3.31 8.68 -17.55
CA PRO A 79 2.09 9.29 -17.01
C PRO A 79 1.62 8.68 -15.68
N ILE A 80 0.81 9.44 -14.94
CA ILE A 80 0.04 8.91 -13.80
C ILE A 80 -1.13 8.09 -14.35
N ASN A 81 -1.29 6.87 -13.85
CA ASN A 81 -2.47 6.06 -14.08
C ASN A 81 -3.56 6.46 -13.08
N TRP A 82 -4.61 7.14 -13.54
CA TRP A 82 -5.73 7.57 -12.70
C TRP A 82 -6.83 6.51 -12.71
N ILE A 83 -7.21 6.06 -11.51
CA ILE A 83 -8.17 4.97 -11.31
C ILE A 83 -9.34 5.47 -10.44
N PRO A 84 -10.59 5.41 -10.93
CA PRO A 84 -11.73 5.90 -10.17
C PRO A 84 -11.99 5.04 -8.93
N VAL A 85 -12.39 5.67 -7.84
CA VAL A 85 -12.83 4.98 -6.62
C VAL A 85 -14.18 4.30 -6.89
N THR A 86 -14.28 3.00 -6.59
CA THR A 86 -15.46 2.18 -6.84
C THR A 86 -16.48 2.23 -5.71
N GLN A 87 -16.02 2.42 -4.47
CA GLN A 87 -16.87 2.53 -3.28
C GLN A 87 -16.27 3.53 -2.29
N LYS A 88 -17.08 4.54 -1.91
CA LYS A 88 -16.68 5.55 -0.92
C LYS A 88 -16.64 4.95 0.49
N GLY A 89 -15.68 5.39 1.28
CA GLY A 89 -15.42 4.89 2.65
C GLY A 89 -14.05 4.22 2.80
N TYR A 90 -13.43 3.84 1.69
CA TYR A 90 -12.02 3.50 1.55
C TYR A 90 -11.52 4.05 0.20
N TRP A 91 -10.21 4.11 0.00
CA TRP A 91 -9.61 4.31 -1.34
C TRP A 91 -9.68 3.03 -2.16
N GLN A 92 -10.91 2.56 -2.38
CA GLN A 92 -11.20 1.31 -3.06
C GLN A 92 -11.20 1.50 -4.57
N ILE A 93 -10.41 0.70 -5.27
CA ILE A 93 -10.27 0.70 -6.72
C ILE A 93 -10.52 -0.70 -7.28
N ARG A 94 -10.77 -0.77 -8.60
CA ARG A 94 -10.82 -2.05 -9.31
C ARG A 94 -9.41 -2.60 -9.48
N LEU A 95 -9.25 -3.90 -9.19
CA LEU A 95 -8.04 -4.68 -9.43
C LEU A 95 -8.37 -5.76 -10.46
N ASP A 96 -7.71 -5.72 -11.62
CA ASP A 96 -8.08 -6.58 -12.73
C ASP A 96 -7.60 -8.02 -12.49
N VAL A 97 -6.29 -8.19 -12.25
CA VAL A 97 -5.66 -9.50 -12.07
C VAL A 97 -4.46 -9.38 -11.13
N VAL A 98 -4.25 -10.38 -10.27
CA VAL A 98 -2.95 -10.58 -9.59
C VAL A 98 -2.28 -11.79 -10.21
N LYS A 99 -1.05 -11.66 -10.71
CA LYS A 99 -0.29 -12.74 -11.36
C LYS A 99 0.94 -13.10 -10.51
N VAL A 100 1.28 -14.38 -10.47
CA VAL A 100 2.54 -14.85 -9.89
C VAL A 100 3.33 -15.56 -10.99
N GLN A 101 4.34 -14.88 -11.53
CA GLN A 101 5.20 -15.32 -12.64
C GLN A 101 4.43 -15.89 -13.86
N GLY A 102 3.20 -15.41 -14.09
CA GLY A 102 2.30 -15.93 -15.13
C GLY A 102 1.79 -17.37 -14.91
N ALA A 103 2.21 -18.06 -13.85
CA ALA A 103 1.81 -19.43 -13.53
C ALA A 103 0.54 -19.49 -12.66
N LEU A 104 0.41 -18.55 -11.72
CA LEU A 104 -0.82 -18.34 -10.96
C LEU A 104 -1.46 -17.02 -11.34
N SER A 105 -2.79 -16.99 -11.30
CA SER A 105 -3.57 -15.77 -11.45
C SER A 105 -4.75 -15.79 -10.50
N PHE A 106 -5.02 -14.65 -9.88
CA PHE A 106 -6.18 -14.39 -9.02
C PHE A 106 -7.04 -13.30 -9.67
N CYS A 107 -8.27 -13.13 -9.21
CA CYS A 107 -9.22 -12.12 -9.72
C CYS A 107 -9.71 -12.30 -11.17
N TYR A 108 -9.13 -13.23 -11.94
CA TYR A 108 -9.48 -13.49 -13.34
C TYR A 108 -10.88 -14.06 -13.58
N ARG A 109 -11.52 -14.66 -12.56
CA ARG A 109 -12.80 -15.37 -12.71
C ARG A 109 -14.00 -14.43 -12.78
N SER A 110 -13.83 -13.19 -12.36
CA SER A 110 -14.86 -12.15 -12.44
C SER A 110 -14.59 -11.29 -13.66
N THR A 111 -15.61 -11.06 -14.49
CA THR A 111 -15.53 -10.07 -15.59
C THR A 111 -15.26 -8.65 -15.08
N GLN A 112 -15.49 -8.43 -13.78
CA GLN A 112 -15.25 -7.17 -13.09
C GLN A 112 -13.93 -7.11 -12.32
N GLY A 113 -13.11 -8.17 -12.36
CA GLY A 113 -11.92 -8.30 -11.50
C GLY A 113 -12.30 -8.44 -10.02
N CYS A 114 -11.35 -8.13 -9.14
CA CYS A 114 -11.57 -7.94 -7.71
C CYS A 114 -11.60 -6.45 -7.34
N GLN A 115 -11.81 -6.17 -6.06
CA GLN A 115 -11.55 -4.85 -5.48
C GLN A 115 -10.22 -4.84 -4.73
N ALA A 116 -9.60 -3.68 -4.67
CA ALA A 116 -8.45 -3.43 -3.82
C ALA A 116 -8.59 -2.10 -3.09
N VAL A 117 -8.13 -2.01 -1.85
CA VAL A 117 -7.98 -0.75 -1.12
C VAL A 117 -6.52 -0.37 -1.13
N VAL A 118 -6.23 0.87 -1.54
CA VAL A 118 -4.89 1.45 -1.45
C VAL A 118 -4.76 2.09 -0.07
N ASP A 119 -4.00 1.46 0.82
CA ASP A 119 -4.07 1.72 2.27
C ASP A 119 -2.69 1.95 2.89
N THR A 120 -2.37 3.21 3.20
CA THR A 120 -1.12 3.54 3.89
C THR A 120 -1.13 3.17 5.37
N GLY A 121 -2.27 2.72 5.91
CA GLY A 121 -2.41 2.24 7.28
C GLY A 121 -2.06 0.75 7.46
N THR A 122 -1.85 0.02 6.37
CA THR A 122 -1.52 -1.41 6.40
C THR A 122 -0.09 -1.65 5.94
N SER A 123 0.71 -2.38 6.73
CA SER A 123 2.12 -2.62 6.41
C SER A 123 2.35 -3.65 5.30
N LEU A 124 1.48 -4.65 5.16
CA LEU A 124 1.65 -5.78 4.23
C LEU A 124 0.64 -5.70 3.08
N ILE A 125 0.82 -6.54 2.05
CA ILE A 125 -0.24 -6.78 1.06
C ILE A 125 -1.21 -7.81 1.64
N GLY A 126 -2.48 -7.40 1.77
CA GLY A 126 -3.57 -8.25 2.21
C GLY A 126 -4.34 -8.87 1.04
N GLY A 127 -4.80 -10.10 1.19
CA GLY A 127 -5.70 -10.72 0.23
C GLY A 127 -6.54 -11.84 0.83
N PRO A 128 -7.48 -12.40 0.06
CA PRO A 128 -8.35 -13.48 0.52
C PRO A 128 -7.54 -14.69 0.99
N ALA A 129 -7.94 -15.30 2.10
CA ALA A 129 -7.14 -16.35 2.75
C ALA A 129 -6.74 -17.49 1.81
N ARG A 130 -7.66 -17.90 0.92
CA ARG A 130 -7.39 -18.95 -0.08
C ARG A 130 -6.32 -18.55 -1.10
N ASP A 131 -6.39 -17.32 -1.60
CA ASP A 131 -5.48 -16.83 -2.64
C ASP A 131 -4.08 -16.62 -2.06
N ILE A 132 -4.01 -16.07 -0.84
CA ILE A 132 -2.76 -15.92 -0.10
C ILE A 132 -2.16 -17.29 0.19
N LEU A 133 -2.93 -18.27 0.68
CA LEU A 133 -2.39 -19.62 0.94
C LEU A 133 -1.74 -20.22 -0.32
N LEU A 134 -2.38 -20.10 -1.48
CA LEU A 134 -1.83 -20.59 -2.75
C LEU A 134 -0.56 -19.83 -3.16
N LEU A 135 -0.54 -18.50 -2.98
CA LEU A 135 0.64 -17.67 -3.21
C LEU A 135 1.81 -18.11 -2.31
N GLN A 136 1.56 -18.28 -1.01
CA GLN A 136 2.59 -18.67 -0.05
C GLN A 136 3.17 -20.05 -0.38
N GLN A 137 2.32 -21.02 -0.75
CA GLN A 137 2.77 -22.33 -1.22
C GLN A 137 3.65 -22.22 -2.47
N PHE A 138 3.27 -21.37 -3.43
CA PHE A 138 4.00 -21.20 -4.68
C PHE A 138 5.39 -20.57 -4.49
N ILE A 139 5.50 -19.57 -3.59
CA ILE A 139 6.81 -18.98 -3.27
C ILE A 139 7.63 -19.86 -2.30
N GLY A 140 7.06 -20.95 -1.80
CA GLY A 140 7.70 -21.88 -0.87
C GLY A 140 7.86 -21.30 0.54
N ALA A 141 6.91 -20.46 0.97
CA ALA A 141 6.89 -19.90 2.30
C ALA A 141 6.24 -20.84 3.32
N THR A 142 6.76 -20.82 4.56
CA THR A 142 6.28 -21.65 5.67
C THR A 142 5.55 -20.80 6.71
N PRO A 143 4.35 -21.22 7.18
CA PRO A 143 3.60 -20.45 8.17
C PRO A 143 4.28 -20.45 9.54
N THR A 144 4.14 -19.35 10.27
CA THR A 144 4.49 -19.24 11.69
C THR A 144 3.27 -19.51 12.57
N ALA A 145 3.49 -19.68 13.88
CA ALA A 145 2.40 -19.87 14.85
C ALA A 145 1.47 -18.65 14.99
N VAL A 146 1.92 -17.48 14.53
CA VAL A 146 1.19 -16.20 14.63
C VAL A 146 0.57 -15.76 13.29
N GLY A 147 0.59 -16.62 12.27
CA GLY A 147 -0.10 -16.39 10.99
C GLY A 147 0.73 -15.67 9.92
N GLU A 148 1.96 -15.28 10.25
CA GLU A 148 2.94 -14.78 9.27
C GLU A 148 3.54 -15.94 8.48
N TYR A 149 4.29 -15.63 7.42
CA TYR A 149 4.96 -16.62 6.60
C TYR A 149 6.44 -16.28 6.45
N LEU A 150 7.29 -17.29 6.53
CA LEU A 150 8.74 -17.18 6.39
C LEU A 150 9.21 -17.79 5.07
N VAL A 151 10.22 -17.19 4.46
CA VAL A 151 10.97 -17.75 3.33
C VAL A 151 12.44 -17.90 3.71
N ASP A 152 13.15 -18.79 3.02
CA ASP A 152 14.61 -18.84 3.12
C ASP A 152 15.20 -17.57 2.48
N CYS A 153 15.92 -16.78 3.28
CA CYS A 153 16.56 -15.54 2.85
C CYS A 153 17.51 -15.74 1.65
N VAL A 154 18.13 -16.92 1.52
CA VAL A 154 19.06 -17.23 0.41
C VAL A 154 18.32 -17.34 -0.92
N ARG A 155 17.01 -17.61 -0.89
CA ARG A 155 16.19 -17.82 -2.09
C ARG A 155 15.52 -16.56 -2.61
N ILE A 156 15.65 -15.41 -1.96
CA ILE A 156 14.91 -14.18 -2.31
C ILE A 156 15.08 -13.80 -3.79
N SER A 157 16.31 -13.83 -4.30
CA SER A 157 16.63 -13.49 -5.70
C SER A 157 16.02 -14.46 -6.73
N SER A 158 15.63 -15.66 -6.30
CA SER A 158 14.98 -16.68 -7.13
C SER A 158 13.45 -16.69 -7.02
N LEU A 159 12.88 -15.88 -6.13
CA LEU A 159 11.44 -15.86 -5.93
C LEU A 159 10.71 -15.25 -7.14
N PRO A 160 9.49 -15.72 -7.44
CA PRO A 160 8.72 -15.26 -8.59
C PRO A 160 8.36 -13.79 -8.48
N VAL A 161 8.24 -13.11 -9.62
CA VAL A 161 7.64 -11.78 -9.68
C VAL A 161 6.14 -11.88 -9.43
N VAL A 162 5.62 -11.01 -8.56
CA VAL A 162 4.18 -10.85 -8.32
C VAL A 162 3.73 -9.53 -8.95
N SER A 163 2.71 -9.59 -9.81
CA SER A 163 2.25 -8.43 -10.60
C SER A 163 0.77 -8.15 -10.36
N PHE A 164 0.45 -6.88 -10.15
CA PHE A 164 -0.91 -6.37 -10.02
C PHE A 164 -1.29 -5.62 -11.30
N LEU A 165 -2.31 -6.10 -12.00
CA LEU A 165 -2.86 -5.43 -13.16
C LEU A 165 -3.99 -4.50 -12.70
N ILE A 166 -3.80 -3.20 -12.86
CA ILE A 166 -4.74 -2.17 -12.42
C ILE A 166 -4.95 -1.20 -13.58
N ASN A 167 -6.18 -1.14 -14.08
CA ASN A 167 -6.54 -0.31 -15.24
C ASN A 167 -5.64 -0.59 -16.45
N ASN A 168 -5.38 -1.88 -16.71
CA ASN A 168 -4.46 -2.38 -17.75
C ASN A 168 -2.98 -1.98 -17.62
N VAL A 169 -2.57 -1.38 -16.50
CA VAL A 169 -1.15 -1.11 -16.20
C VAL A 169 -0.64 -2.16 -15.20
N GLU A 170 0.54 -2.71 -15.47
CA GLU A 170 1.11 -3.80 -14.67
C GLU A 170 2.14 -3.27 -13.66
N TYR A 171 1.84 -3.46 -12.37
CA TYR A 171 2.67 -3.07 -11.23
C TYR A 171 3.34 -4.32 -10.65
N SER A 172 4.63 -4.49 -10.91
CA SER A 172 5.37 -5.71 -10.58
C SER A 172 6.31 -5.54 -9.39
N LEU A 173 6.30 -6.53 -8.50
CA LEU A 173 7.18 -6.66 -7.33
C LEU A 173 8.06 -7.90 -7.47
N THR A 174 9.36 -7.70 -7.35
CA THR A 174 10.36 -8.77 -7.25
C THR A 174 10.43 -9.31 -5.81
N GLY A 175 11.07 -10.47 -5.63
CA GLY A 175 11.30 -11.06 -4.31
C GLY A 175 11.94 -10.08 -3.32
N GLU A 176 12.91 -9.29 -3.77
CA GLU A 176 13.58 -8.28 -2.92
C GLU A 176 12.64 -7.15 -2.46
N GLN A 177 11.55 -6.91 -3.18
CA GLN A 177 10.61 -5.82 -2.88
C GLN A 177 9.45 -6.27 -2.00
N TYR A 178 9.03 -7.53 -2.10
CA TYR A 178 7.94 -8.06 -1.27
C TYR A 178 8.39 -8.93 -0.11
N ILE A 179 9.68 -9.27 0.03
CA ILE A 179 10.20 -9.96 1.21
C ILE A 179 10.75 -8.97 2.23
N ARG A 180 10.31 -9.17 3.46
CA ARG A 180 10.59 -8.36 4.63
C ARG A 180 11.73 -8.98 5.44
N ARG A 181 12.92 -8.41 5.37
CA ARG A 181 14.09 -8.85 6.15
C ARG A 181 14.07 -8.23 7.55
N GLU A 182 14.22 -9.05 8.58
CA GLU A 182 14.36 -8.60 9.97
C GLU A 182 15.52 -9.31 10.65
N THR A 183 16.22 -8.63 11.56
CA THR A 183 17.30 -9.23 12.33
C THR A 183 16.82 -9.51 13.75
N LEU A 184 16.62 -10.77 14.09
CA LEU A 184 16.25 -11.21 15.44
C LEU A 184 17.38 -12.05 16.03
N ASN A 185 17.89 -11.65 17.20
CA ASN A 185 18.98 -12.35 17.89
C ASN A 185 20.22 -12.60 16.98
N ASN A 186 20.63 -11.59 16.21
CA ASN A 186 21.72 -11.66 15.23
C ASN A 186 21.51 -12.66 14.09
N LYS A 187 20.28 -13.10 13.83
CA LYS A 187 19.91 -13.92 12.67
C LYS A 187 18.96 -13.15 11.77
N GLU A 188 19.21 -13.20 10.47
CA GLU A 188 18.29 -12.69 9.46
C GLU A 188 17.09 -13.64 9.34
N ILE A 189 15.89 -13.08 9.43
CA ILE A 189 14.61 -13.75 9.26
C ILE A 189 13.88 -13.03 8.14
N CYS A 190 13.37 -13.77 7.17
CA CYS A 190 12.73 -13.22 5.98
C CYS A 190 11.25 -13.55 5.97
N PHE A 191 10.43 -12.53 6.22
CA PHE A 191 8.99 -12.60 6.23
C PHE A 191 8.42 -12.34 4.84
N SER A 192 7.38 -13.08 4.46
CA SER A 192 6.57 -12.77 3.29
C SER A 192 5.82 -11.45 3.52
N GLY A 193 5.85 -10.55 2.54
CA GLY A 193 5.09 -9.30 2.55
C GLY A 193 3.60 -9.48 2.29
N PHE A 194 3.11 -10.71 2.28
CA PHE A 194 1.72 -11.07 2.01
C PHE A 194 1.06 -11.65 3.26
N GLN A 195 -0.17 -11.26 3.53
CA GLN A 195 -0.97 -11.78 4.64
C GLN A 195 -2.42 -12.05 4.23
N ALA A 196 -3.02 -13.03 4.89
CA ALA A 196 -4.44 -13.33 4.74
C ALA A 196 -5.26 -12.29 5.53
N ILE A 197 -6.12 -11.57 4.82
CA ILE A 197 -7.09 -10.65 5.44
C ILE A 197 -8.43 -10.86 4.73
N ASP A 198 -9.37 -11.48 5.43
CA ASP A 198 -10.73 -11.62 4.93
C ASP A 198 -11.54 -10.38 5.34
N VAL A 199 -11.52 -9.36 4.48
CA VAL A 199 -12.34 -8.15 4.67
C VAL A 199 -13.75 -8.41 4.11
N PRO A 200 -14.81 -8.37 4.93
CA PRO A 200 -16.18 -8.47 4.44
C PRO A 200 -16.53 -7.24 3.59
N SER A 201 -16.93 -7.45 2.34
CA SER A 201 -17.39 -6.36 1.46
C SER A 201 -18.61 -6.80 0.65
N PRO A 202 -19.61 -5.91 0.44
CA PRO A 202 -20.80 -6.22 -0.33
C PRO A 202 -20.51 -6.51 -1.81
N VAL A 203 -19.33 -6.13 -2.30
CA VAL A 203 -18.91 -6.28 -3.71
C VAL A 203 -17.88 -7.40 -3.90
N GLY A 204 -17.64 -8.22 -2.87
CA GLY A 204 -16.77 -9.40 -2.94
C GLY A 204 -15.42 -9.22 -2.24
N PRO A 205 -14.51 -10.21 -2.36
CA PRO A 205 -13.22 -10.19 -1.68
C PRO A 205 -12.38 -8.97 -2.07
N VAL A 206 -11.74 -8.38 -1.07
CA VAL A 206 -10.94 -7.15 -1.20
C VAL A 206 -9.47 -7.47 -0.94
N TRP A 207 -8.61 -7.00 -1.83
CA TRP A 207 -7.17 -6.93 -1.60
C TRP A 207 -6.81 -5.63 -0.88
N ILE A 208 -5.74 -5.63 -0.09
CA ILE A 208 -5.21 -4.42 0.54
C ILE A 208 -3.79 -4.19 0.00
N LEU A 209 -3.59 -3.07 -0.68
CA LEU A 209 -2.29 -2.64 -1.20
C LEU A 209 -1.65 -1.72 -0.16
N GLY A 210 -0.94 -2.35 0.79
CA GLY A 210 -0.24 -1.68 1.88
C GLY A 210 1.17 -1.21 1.54
N ASP A 211 1.97 -0.93 2.57
CA ASP A 211 3.32 -0.35 2.46
C ASP A 211 4.27 -1.15 1.56
N VAL A 212 4.16 -2.49 1.54
CA VAL A 212 4.95 -3.32 0.61
C VAL A 212 4.72 -2.91 -0.86
N PHE A 213 3.48 -2.61 -1.24
CA PHE A 213 3.16 -2.10 -2.57
C PHE A 213 3.51 -0.61 -2.70
N LEU A 214 3.09 0.20 -1.72
CA LEU A 214 3.24 1.66 -1.73
C LEU A 214 4.68 2.15 -1.62
N SER A 215 5.59 1.27 -1.19
CA SER A 215 7.02 1.57 -1.20
C SER A 215 7.65 1.54 -2.59
N GLN A 216 6.99 0.89 -3.55
CA GLN A 216 7.51 0.68 -4.90
C GLN A 216 6.82 1.55 -5.95
N PHE A 217 5.68 2.16 -5.60
CA PHE A 217 4.88 2.95 -6.52
C PHE A 217 4.42 4.25 -5.87
N TYR A 218 4.51 5.34 -6.63
CA TYR A 218 4.01 6.63 -6.22
C TYR A 218 2.48 6.60 -6.18
N SER A 219 1.88 7.10 -5.10
CA SER A 219 0.44 7.06 -4.92
C SER A 219 -0.14 8.43 -4.58
N ILE A 220 -1.19 8.79 -5.30
CA ILE A 220 -1.89 10.07 -5.21
C ILE A 220 -3.34 9.77 -4.89
N TYR A 221 -3.91 10.51 -3.95
CA TYR A 221 -5.25 10.34 -3.46
C TYR A 221 -6.02 11.63 -3.71
N ASP A 222 -6.82 11.65 -4.77
CA ASP A 222 -7.53 12.83 -5.26
C ASP A 222 -9.00 12.76 -4.83
N ARG A 223 -9.33 13.50 -3.77
CA ARG A 223 -10.70 13.57 -3.26
C ARG A 223 -11.63 14.38 -4.14
N GLY A 224 -11.13 15.41 -4.82
CA GLY A 224 -11.94 16.27 -5.69
C GLY A 224 -12.58 15.47 -6.81
N HIS A 225 -11.82 14.54 -7.39
CA HIS A 225 -12.29 13.68 -8.48
C HIS A 225 -12.66 12.25 -8.02
N ASN A 226 -12.48 11.92 -6.74
CA ASN A 226 -12.69 10.57 -6.18
C ASN A 226 -11.92 9.49 -6.95
N GLN A 227 -10.59 9.64 -7.04
CA GLN A 227 -9.72 8.73 -7.77
C GLN A 227 -8.37 8.56 -7.07
N VAL A 228 -7.69 7.45 -7.38
CA VAL A 228 -6.31 7.19 -6.97
C VAL A 228 -5.42 7.29 -8.21
N GLY A 229 -4.30 7.99 -8.10
CA GLY A 229 -3.24 8.04 -9.10
C GLY A 229 -2.11 7.11 -8.70
N LEU A 230 -1.65 6.25 -9.62
CA LEU A 230 -0.49 5.39 -9.43
C LEU A 230 0.55 5.62 -10.52
N ALA A 231 1.82 5.70 -10.14
CA ALA A 231 2.93 5.84 -11.09
C ALA A 231 4.19 5.09 -10.63
N HIS A 232 5.06 4.74 -11.57
CA HIS A 232 6.36 4.18 -11.25
C HIS A 232 7.26 5.24 -10.63
N LEU A 233 8.03 4.86 -9.61
CA LEU A 233 9.01 5.74 -9.00
C LEU A 233 10.16 6.06 -9.94
N SER A 234 10.66 7.30 -9.86
CA SER A 234 11.86 7.72 -10.57
C SER A 234 13.11 7.02 -10.02
N GLU A 235 14.10 6.75 -10.87
CA GLU A 235 15.36 6.11 -10.45
C GLU A 235 16.08 6.89 -9.33
N LYS A 236 15.98 8.22 -9.33
CA LYS A 236 16.53 9.08 -8.26
C LYS A 236 15.88 8.80 -6.90
N SER A 237 14.61 8.42 -6.88
CA SER A 237 13.88 8.09 -5.67
C SER A 237 14.23 6.69 -5.14
N LYS A 238 14.71 5.79 -6.02
CA LYS A 238 15.23 4.47 -5.64
C LYS A 238 16.68 4.51 -5.13
N ILE A 239 17.48 5.46 -5.61
CA ILE A 239 18.91 5.62 -5.26
C ILE A 239 19.12 6.42 -3.96
N SER A 240 18.10 7.15 -3.49
CA SER A 240 18.15 7.90 -2.22
C SER A 240 18.00 7.00 -0.97
N VAL A 241 18.18 5.69 -1.13
CA VAL A 241 17.93 4.62 -0.14
C VAL A 241 19.21 3.91 0.24
#